data_AF-A0A1X1U4S6-F1
#
_entry.id   AF-A0A1X1U4S6-F1
#
_cell.length_a   1.000
_cell.length_b   1.000
_cell.length_c   1.000
_cell.angle_alpha   90.00
_cell.angle_beta   90.00
_cell.angle_gamma   90.00
#
_symmetry.space_group_name_H-M   'P 1'
#
loop_
_entity.id
_entity.type
_entity.pdbx_description
1 polymer ?
#
loop_
_entity_poly.entity_id
_entity_poly.type
_entity_poly.pdbx_seq_one_letter_code
_entity_poly.pdbx_strand_id
1 'polypeptide(L)'
;MSRRWAGLVAMVGLLGVFVGLGATAGSLYWSRVEARGEQATRTELTQLTTDEIPKVLGYEYKTVERSLTETFPLFTGDYRREFEARAVNEIIPQAREKQLVNQVDVVGVGALDAKRTTGSVLVFVNRVVTGKSKEKYYEGSRLRVDFRKIDRKWLISNIVPI
;
A
#
# COMPACT_ATOMS: atom_id res chain seq x y z
N MET A 1 -62.09 18.30 -15.79
CA MET A 1 -60.89 17.43 -15.73
C MET A 1 -61.16 16.33 -14.70
N SER A 2 -61.21 15.06 -15.13
CA SER A 2 -61.84 13.98 -14.34
C SER A 2 -60.98 13.57 -13.14
N ARG A 3 -61.63 13.26 -12.00
CA ARG A 3 -61.00 12.86 -10.71
C ARG A 3 -59.95 11.74 -10.83
N ARG A 4 -60.02 10.96 -11.92
CA ARG A 4 -59.08 9.88 -12.29
C ARG A 4 -57.71 10.39 -12.76
N TRP A 5 -57.66 11.53 -13.44
CA TRP A 5 -56.41 12.15 -13.89
C TRP A 5 -55.62 12.76 -12.73
N ALA A 6 -56.32 13.40 -11.78
CA ALA A 6 -55.69 13.91 -10.56
C ALA A 6 -55.03 12.79 -9.73
N GLY A 7 -55.69 11.62 -9.63
CA GLY A 7 -55.14 10.45 -8.94
C GLY A 7 -53.88 9.88 -9.62
N LEU A 8 -53.86 9.81 -10.96
CA LEU A 8 -52.69 9.35 -11.71
C LEU A 8 -51.49 10.29 -11.54
N VAL A 9 -51.72 11.60 -11.62
CA VAL A 9 -50.65 12.60 -11.42
C VAL A 9 -50.07 12.52 -10.00
N ALA A 10 -50.94 12.38 -8.99
CA ALA A 10 -50.50 12.21 -7.61
C ALA A 10 -49.68 10.91 -7.41
N MET A 11 -50.12 9.80 -8.02
CA MET A 11 -49.41 8.53 -7.95
C MET A 11 -48.03 8.57 -8.62
N VAL A 12 -47.93 9.18 -9.81
CA VAL A 12 -46.64 9.36 -10.50
C VAL A 12 -45.71 10.26 -9.70
N GLY A 13 -46.24 11.34 -9.10
CA GLY A 13 -45.47 12.21 -8.21
C GLY A 13 -44.91 11.47 -7.00
N LEU A 14 -45.75 10.67 -6.33
CA LEU A 14 -45.33 9.84 -5.18
C LEU A 14 -44.27 8.81 -5.57
N LEU A 15 -44.42 8.14 -6.71
CA LEU A 15 -43.42 7.19 -7.22
C LEU A 15 -42.09 7.90 -7.50
N GLY A 16 -42.12 9.08 -8.13
CA GLY A 16 -40.94 9.89 -8.39
C GLY A 16 -40.21 10.28 -7.10
N VAL A 17 -40.94 10.70 -6.08
CA VAL A 17 -40.38 11.00 -4.75
C VAL A 17 -39.75 9.76 -4.13
N PHE A 18 -40.42 8.61 -4.18
CA PHE A 18 -39.90 7.35 -3.63
C PHE A 18 -38.60 6.91 -4.30
N VAL A 19 -38.54 6.94 -5.62
CA VAL A 19 -37.32 6.62 -6.39
C VAL A 19 -36.21 7.62 -6.09
N GLY A 20 -36.54 8.91 -6.01
CA GLY A 20 -35.59 9.96 -5.63
C GLY A 20 -34.97 9.71 -4.26
N LEU A 21 -35.80 9.44 -3.25
CA LEU A 21 -35.33 9.12 -1.89
C LEU A 21 -34.48 7.84 -1.86
N GLY A 22 -34.88 6.81 -2.60
CA GLY A 22 -34.11 5.57 -2.72
C GLY A 22 -32.72 5.78 -3.32
N ALA A 23 -32.63 6.56 -4.40
CA ALA A 23 -31.36 6.90 -5.04
C ALA A 23 -30.46 7.73 -4.10
N THR A 24 -31.02 8.72 -3.40
CA THR A 24 -30.26 9.52 -2.42
C THR A 24 -29.76 8.66 -1.25
N ALA A 25 -30.62 7.84 -0.65
CA ALA A 25 -30.24 6.95 0.44
C ALA A 25 -29.16 5.93 0.01
N GLY A 26 -29.32 5.34 -1.17
CA GLY A 26 -28.34 4.43 -1.76
C GLY A 26 -26.98 5.10 -2.00
N SER A 27 -26.98 6.30 -2.57
CA SER A 27 -25.76 7.09 -2.78
C SER A 27 -25.06 7.43 -1.46
N LEU A 28 -25.81 7.91 -0.45
CA LEU A 28 -25.26 8.26 0.85
C LEU A 28 -24.67 7.03 1.58
N TYR A 29 -25.35 5.89 1.47
CA TYR A 29 -24.84 4.63 2.00
C TYR A 29 -23.54 4.22 1.31
N TRP A 30 -23.50 4.25 -0.02
CA TRP A 30 -22.30 3.89 -0.79
C TRP A 30 -21.11 4.78 -0.43
N SER A 31 -21.29 6.10 -0.40
CA SER A 31 -20.25 7.05 0.00
C SER A 31 -19.73 6.79 1.42
N ARG A 32 -20.61 6.42 2.35
CA ARG A 32 -20.21 6.08 3.73
C ARG A 32 -19.39 4.78 3.78
N VAL A 33 -19.76 3.75 3.02
CA VAL A 33 -19.01 2.49 2.97
C VAL A 33 -17.65 2.72 2.32
N GLU A 34 -17.59 3.52 1.25
CA GLU A 34 -16.33 3.88 0.58
C GLU A 34 -15.38 4.59 1.55
N ALA A 35 -15.83 5.68 2.18
CA ALA A 35 -15.01 6.47 3.11
C ALA A 35 -14.51 5.64 4.31
N ARG A 36 -15.32 4.71 4.83
CA ARG A 36 -14.89 3.77 5.88
C ARG A 36 -13.84 2.79 5.36
N GLY A 37 -14.02 2.28 4.15
CA GLY A 37 -13.04 1.42 3.50
C GLY A 37 -11.70 2.12 3.29
N GLU A 38 -11.72 3.35 2.79
CA GLU A 38 -10.52 4.16 2.61
C GLU A 38 -9.81 4.41 3.94
N GLN A 39 -10.55 4.80 4.99
CA GLN A 39 -9.95 5.04 6.31
C GLN A 39 -9.32 3.76 6.89
N ALA A 40 -9.98 2.62 6.75
CA ALA A 40 -9.43 1.33 7.18
C ALA A 40 -8.15 0.98 6.39
N THR A 41 -8.17 1.15 5.06
CA THR A 41 -6.98 0.96 4.21
C THR A 41 -5.83 1.87 4.64
N ARG A 42 -6.08 3.15 4.94
CA ARG A 42 -5.03 4.09 5.39
C ARG A 42 -4.31 3.54 6.64
N THR A 43 -5.07 3.16 7.65
CA THR A 43 -4.52 2.62 8.91
C THR A 43 -3.78 1.30 8.66
N GLU A 44 -4.39 0.37 7.94
CA GLU A 44 -3.82 -0.94 7.63
C GLU A 44 -2.48 -0.80 6.87
N LEU A 45 -2.44 0.02 5.82
CA LEU A 45 -1.21 0.23 5.04
C LEU A 45 -0.13 0.94 5.84
N THR A 46 -0.46 1.93 6.67
CA THR A 46 0.55 2.62 7.49
C THR A 46 1.23 1.67 8.48
N GLN A 47 0.46 0.78 9.10
CA GLN A 47 0.98 -0.22 10.02
C GLN A 47 1.80 -1.28 9.28
N LEU A 48 1.24 -1.85 8.21
CA LEU A 48 1.92 -2.85 7.39
C LEU A 48 3.27 -2.36 6.88
N THR A 49 3.32 -1.12 6.41
CA THR A 49 4.55 -0.49 5.92
C THR A 49 5.60 -0.32 7.01
N THR A 50 5.19 0.07 8.21
CA THR A 50 6.10 0.20 9.36
C THR A 50 6.78 -1.14 9.68
N ASP A 51 6.05 -2.24 9.54
CA ASP A 51 6.53 -3.58 9.87
C ASP A 51 7.29 -4.27 8.72
N GLU A 52 6.94 -3.99 7.47
CA GLU A 52 7.47 -4.69 6.30
C GLU A 52 8.69 -3.98 5.68
N ILE A 53 8.74 -2.65 5.65
CA ILE A 53 9.83 -1.92 4.98
C ILE A 53 11.21 -2.18 5.59
N PRO A 54 11.39 -2.25 6.92
CA PRO A 54 12.65 -2.66 7.51
C PRO A 54 13.11 -4.06 7.06
N LYS A 55 12.16 -4.99 6.87
CA LYS A 55 12.45 -6.37 6.44
C LYS A 55 12.83 -6.44 4.96
N VAL A 56 12.16 -5.64 4.13
CA VAL A 56 12.38 -5.59 2.68
C VAL A 56 13.70 -4.92 2.33
N LEU A 57 14.02 -3.81 3.00
CA LEU A 57 15.20 -3.01 2.68
C LEU A 57 16.42 -3.37 3.52
N GLY A 58 16.23 -3.91 4.72
CA GLY A 58 17.31 -4.32 5.62
C GLY A 58 17.92 -5.67 5.25
N TYR A 59 19.24 -5.78 5.33
CA TYR A 59 19.96 -7.03 5.10
C TYR A 59 21.38 -7.02 5.68
N GLU A 60 21.94 -8.21 5.93
CA GLU A 60 23.36 -8.42 6.23
C GLU A 60 23.96 -9.37 5.21
N TYR A 61 25.21 -9.12 4.78
CA TYR A 61 25.92 -9.94 3.80
C TYR A 61 25.92 -11.46 4.06
N LYS A 62 25.89 -11.88 5.34
CA LYS A 62 25.87 -13.30 5.75
C LYS A 62 24.51 -13.97 5.50
N THR A 63 23.43 -13.22 5.61
CA THR A 63 22.05 -13.73 5.58
C THR A 63 21.23 -13.17 4.42
N VAL A 64 21.81 -12.27 3.61
CA VAL A 64 21.13 -11.50 2.55
C VAL A 64 20.24 -12.36 1.66
N GLU A 65 20.72 -13.53 1.23
CA GLU A 65 19.95 -14.44 0.39
C GLU A 65 18.68 -14.96 1.09
N ARG A 66 18.80 -15.34 2.35
CA ARG A 66 17.66 -15.78 3.17
C ARG A 66 16.70 -14.62 3.43
N SER A 67 17.23 -13.48 3.91
CA SER A 67 16.42 -12.31 4.25
C SER A 67 15.62 -11.79 3.06
N LEU A 68 16.23 -11.74 1.86
CA LEU A 68 15.52 -11.32 0.66
C LEU A 68 14.47 -12.35 0.23
N THR A 69 14.79 -13.65 0.26
CA THR A 69 13.83 -14.71 -0.11
C THR A 69 12.59 -14.72 0.81
N GLU A 70 12.78 -14.49 2.11
CA GLU A 70 11.69 -14.40 3.09
C GLU A 70 10.73 -13.23 2.82
N THR A 71 11.17 -12.20 2.09
CA THR A 71 10.33 -11.03 1.73
C THR A 71 9.51 -11.23 0.45
N PHE A 72 9.86 -12.21 -0.40
CA PHE A 72 9.15 -12.40 -1.66
C PHE A 72 7.63 -12.57 -1.52
N PRO A 73 7.09 -13.28 -0.50
CA PRO A 73 5.65 -13.38 -0.28
C PRO A 73 4.93 -12.06 0.07
N LEU A 74 5.68 -10.97 0.28
CA LEU A 74 5.15 -9.62 0.52
C LEU A 74 4.90 -8.86 -0.79
N PHE A 75 5.46 -9.33 -1.92
CA PHE A 75 5.35 -8.66 -3.22
C PHE A 75 4.24 -9.25 -4.08
N THR A 76 3.66 -8.41 -4.95
CA THR A 76 2.85 -8.86 -6.07
C THR A 76 3.71 -9.65 -7.06
N GLY A 77 3.11 -10.60 -7.78
CA GLY A 77 3.89 -11.57 -8.57
C GLY A 77 4.76 -10.96 -9.67
N ASP A 78 4.35 -9.84 -10.26
CA ASP A 78 5.13 -9.03 -11.20
C ASP A 78 6.32 -8.34 -10.52
N TYR A 79 6.08 -7.58 -9.46
CA TYR A 79 7.13 -6.87 -8.73
C TYR A 79 8.12 -7.82 -8.07
N ARG A 80 7.66 -8.98 -7.60
CA ARG A 80 8.50 -10.06 -7.08
C ARG A 80 9.55 -10.49 -8.07
N ARG A 81 9.18 -10.71 -9.35
CA ARG A 81 10.13 -11.17 -10.39
C ARG A 81 11.21 -10.13 -10.66
N GLU A 82 10.84 -8.86 -10.72
CA GLU A 82 11.79 -7.76 -10.91
C GLU A 82 12.74 -7.66 -9.71
N PHE A 83 12.19 -7.70 -8.49
CA PHE A 83 12.98 -7.62 -7.26
C PHE A 83 13.92 -8.83 -7.11
N GLU A 84 13.46 -10.04 -7.42
CA GLU A 84 14.26 -11.26 -7.41
C GLU A 84 15.41 -11.18 -8.42
N ALA A 85 15.16 -10.69 -9.64
CA ALA A 85 16.21 -10.49 -10.62
C ALA A 85 17.29 -9.52 -10.12
N ARG A 86 16.91 -8.39 -9.50
CA ARG A 86 17.88 -7.48 -8.87
C ARG A 86 18.59 -8.11 -7.67
N ALA A 87 17.86 -8.87 -6.86
CA ALA A 87 18.42 -9.55 -5.69
C ALA A 87 19.58 -10.47 -6.09
N VAL A 88 19.34 -11.34 -7.08
CA VAL A 88 20.31 -12.33 -7.55
C VAL A 88 21.49 -11.69 -8.30
N ASN A 89 21.21 -10.72 -9.18
CA ASN A 89 22.23 -10.18 -10.08
C ASN A 89 23.05 -9.03 -9.48
N GLU A 90 22.50 -8.28 -8.52
CA GLU A 90 23.11 -7.05 -8.03
C GLU A 90 23.25 -7.04 -6.50
N ILE A 91 22.14 -7.20 -5.76
CA ILE A 91 22.12 -6.95 -4.32
C ILE A 91 22.95 -7.99 -3.55
N ILE A 92 22.73 -9.29 -3.80
CA ILE A 92 23.43 -10.37 -3.08
C ILE A 92 24.93 -10.34 -3.37
N PRO A 93 25.41 -10.27 -4.64
CA PRO A 93 26.84 -10.17 -4.93
C PRO A 93 27.49 -8.96 -4.27
N GLN A 94 26.90 -7.77 -4.42
CA GLN A 94 27.47 -6.54 -3.84
C GLN A 94 27.50 -6.57 -2.31
N ALA A 95 26.44 -7.09 -1.67
CA ALA A 95 26.39 -7.22 -0.22
C ALA A 95 27.52 -8.12 0.28
N ARG A 96 27.75 -9.26 -0.38
CA ARG A 96 28.82 -10.22 -0.02
C ARG A 96 30.21 -9.63 -0.25
N GLU A 97 30.45 -9.04 -1.42
CA GLU A 97 31.75 -8.47 -1.79
C GLU A 97 32.17 -7.34 -0.82
N LYS A 98 31.26 -6.41 -0.55
CA LYS A 98 31.53 -5.24 0.29
C LYS A 98 31.25 -5.47 1.78
N GLN A 99 30.82 -6.68 2.14
CA GLN A 99 30.41 -7.08 3.50
C GLN A 99 29.41 -6.09 4.10
N LEU A 100 28.37 -5.75 3.33
CA LEU A 100 27.39 -4.74 3.71
C LEU A 100 26.45 -5.24 4.81
N VAL A 101 26.19 -4.36 5.77
CA VAL A 101 25.07 -4.44 6.70
C VAL A 101 24.24 -3.20 6.48
N ASN A 102 23.01 -3.38 6.00
CA ASN A 102 22.04 -2.32 5.78
C ASN A 102 20.95 -2.41 6.85
N GLN A 103 20.95 -1.46 7.77
CA GLN A 103 19.92 -1.32 8.80
C GLN A 103 18.96 -0.22 8.36
N VAL A 104 17.66 -0.46 8.47
CA VAL A 104 16.62 0.48 8.01
C VAL A 104 15.60 0.65 9.11
N ASP A 105 15.40 1.90 9.53
CA ASP A 105 14.42 2.30 10.52
C ASP A 105 13.36 3.20 9.87
N VAL A 106 12.09 2.87 10.06
CA VAL A 106 10.98 3.71 9.62
C VAL A 106 10.76 4.80 10.66
N VAL A 107 10.91 6.06 10.27
CA VAL A 107 10.73 7.22 11.16
C VAL A 107 9.33 7.82 11.06
N GLY A 108 8.61 7.55 9.97
CA GLY A 108 7.24 8.00 9.79
C GLY A 108 6.62 7.43 8.53
N VAL A 109 5.30 7.23 8.58
CA VAL A 109 4.49 6.76 7.45
C VAL A 109 3.25 7.63 7.32
N GLY A 110 2.94 8.07 6.11
CA GLY A 110 1.71 8.80 5.79
C GLY A 110 1.01 8.22 4.58
N ALA A 111 -0.32 8.04 4.64
CA ALA A 111 -1.08 7.56 3.49
C ALA A 111 -1.21 8.66 2.41
N LEU A 112 -0.80 8.33 1.18
CA LEU A 112 -0.95 9.19 -0.01
C LEU A 112 -2.27 8.93 -0.72
N ASP A 113 -2.56 7.66 -0.99
CA ASP A 113 -3.81 7.19 -1.60
C ASP A 113 -4.31 5.95 -0.86
N ALA A 114 -5.62 5.80 -0.77
CA ALA A 114 -6.25 4.66 -0.13
C ALA A 114 -7.57 4.36 -0.79
N LYS A 115 -7.68 3.16 -1.35
CA LYS A 115 -8.89 2.58 -1.94
C LYS A 115 -9.12 1.20 -1.34
N ARG A 116 -10.24 0.55 -1.67
CA ARG A 116 -10.57 -0.77 -1.13
C ARG A 116 -9.54 -1.86 -1.49
N THR A 117 -8.87 -1.74 -2.64
CA THR A 117 -7.98 -2.78 -3.18
C THR A 117 -6.62 -2.26 -3.63
N THR A 118 -6.39 -0.95 -3.57
CA THR A 118 -5.10 -0.32 -3.90
C THR A 118 -4.82 0.79 -2.90
N GLY A 119 -3.56 1.15 -2.74
CA GLY A 119 -3.19 2.32 -1.96
C GLY A 119 -1.71 2.58 -2.04
N SER A 120 -1.32 3.77 -1.60
CA SER A 120 0.07 4.21 -1.62
C SER A 120 0.36 4.96 -0.33
N VAL A 121 1.58 4.80 0.18
CA VAL A 121 2.05 5.51 1.37
C VAL A 121 3.39 6.17 1.08
N LEU A 122 3.64 7.27 1.76
CA LEU A 122 4.93 7.91 1.89
C LEU A 122 5.60 7.40 3.17
N VAL A 123 6.85 6.96 3.03
CA VAL A 123 7.67 6.43 4.10
C VAL A 123 8.91 7.28 4.22
N PHE A 124 9.19 7.73 5.43
CA PHE A 124 10.46 8.31 5.79
C PHE A 124 11.28 7.22 6.48
N VAL A 125 12.48 6.97 5.96
CA VAL A 125 13.40 5.98 6.53
C VAL A 125 14.74 6.61 6.83
N ASN A 126 15.35 6.17 7.92
CA ASN A 126 16.76 6.34 8.16
C ASN A 126 17.43 5.00 7.92
N ARG A 127 18.55 5.00 7.18
CA ARG A 127 19.36 3.81 7.02
C ARG A 127 20.77 4.04 7.51
N VAL A 128 21.35 2.96 8.03
CA VAL A 128 22.76 2.87 8.41
C VAL A 128 23.38 1.77 7.58
N VAL A 129 24.31 2.14 6.70
CA VAL A 129 25.08 1.19 5.87
C VAL A 129 26.47 1.07 6.48
N THR A 130 26.83 -0.15 6.86
CA THR A 130 28.18 -0.49 7.34
C THR A 130 28.84 -1.42 6.32
N GLY A 131 30.02 -1.07 5.84
CA GLY A 131 30.81 -1.91 4.93
C GLY A 131 32.01 -2.56 5.59
N LYS A 132 32.87 -3.18 4.77
CA LYS A 132 34.10 -3.86 5.19
C LYS A 132 35.05 -3.00 6.06
N SER A 133 35.15 -1.69 5.80
CA SER A 133 35.97 -0.75 6.60
C SER A 133 35.43 -0.49 8.01
N LYS A 134 34.21 -0.97 8.31
CA LYS A 134 33.41 -0.67 9.52
C LYS A 134 33.00 0.79 9.66
N GLU A 135 33.22 1.60 8.64
CA GLU A 135 32.67 2.95 8.56
C GLU A 135 31.14 2.88 8.40
N LYS A 136 30.43 3.76 9.10
CA LYS A 136 28.97 3.85 9.06
C LYS A 136 28.55 5.05 8.23
N TYR A 137 27.77 4.80 7.19
CA TYR A 137 27.14 5.83 6.38
C TYR A 137 25.68 5.94 6.77
N TYR A 138 25.26 7.17 7.10
CA TYR A 138 23.90 7.49 7.48
C TYR A 138 23.21 8.18 6.32
N GLU A 139 22.06 7.66 5.90
CA GLU A 139 21.28 8.21 4.80
C GLU A 139 19.81 8.26 5.19
N GLY A 140 19.19 9.43 5.05
CA GLY A 140 17.75 9.58 5.14
C GLY A 140 17.14 9.44 3.75
N SER A 141 16.03 8.72 3.62
CA SER A 141 15.33 8.54 2.34
C SER A 141 13.82 8.70 2.48
N ARG A 142 13.20 9.17 1.41
CA ARG A 142 11.75 9.32 1.25
C ARG A 142 11.31 8.37 0.15
N LEU A 143 10.43 7.44 0.50
CA LEU A 143 9.99 6.39 -0.40
C LEU A 143 8.49 6.47 -0.56
N ARG A 144 8.00 6.30 -1.78
CA ARG A 144 6.62 5.91 -2.02
C ARG A 144 6.56 4.38 -2.11
N VAL A 145 5.64 3.79 -1.38
CA VAL A 145 5.35 2.36 -1.42
C VAL A 145 3.92 2.18 -1.90
N ASP A 146 3.76 1.47 -3.01
CA ASP A 146 2.46 1.18 -3.61
C ASP A 146 2.04 -0.25 -3.24
N PHE A 147 0.75 -0.43 -2.97
CA PHE A 147 0.15 -1.68 -2.55
C PHE A 147 -1.04 -2.08 -3.42
N ARG A 148 -1.21 -3.39 -3.59
CA ARG A 148 -2.44 -4.01 -4.12
C ARG A 148 -2.94 -5.11 -3.20
N LYS A 149 -4.25 -5.17 -3.01
CA LYS A 149 -4.93 -6.23 -2.24
C LYS A 149 -5.27 -7.38 -3.17
N ILE A 150 -4.61 -8.52 -2.99
CA ILE A 150 -4.83 -9.77 -3.75
C ILE A 150 -5.20 -10.87 -2.76
N ASP A 151 -6.30 -11.58 -3.00
CA ASP A 151 -6.80 -12.64 -2.11
C ASP A 151 -6.94 -12.22 -0.64
N ARG A 152 -7.41 -10.97 -0.42
CA ARG A 152 -7.54 -10.30 0.89
C ARG A 152 -6.23 -9.94 1.58
N LYS A 153 -5.07 -10.20 0.97
CA LYS A 153 -3.75 -9.82 1.49
C LYS A 153 -3.24 -8.57 0.77
N TRP A 154 -2.74 -7.59 1.51
CA TRP A 154 -2.00 -6.49 0.92
C TRP A 154 -0.60 -6.93 0.53
N LEU A 155 -0.20 -6.59 -0.68
CA LEU A 155 1.10 -6.90 -1.24
C LEU A 155 1.71 -5.63 -1.81
N ILE A 156 3.00 -5.43 -1.57
CA ILE A 156 3.79 -4.36 -2.16
C ILE A 156 3.89 -4.60 -3.66
N SER A 157 3.41 -3.64 -4.45
CA SER A 157 3.52 -3.66 -5.91
C SER A 157 4.63 -2.77 -6.43
N ASN A 158 5.14 -1.85 -5.62
CA ASN A 158 6.24 -0.98 -6.02
C ASN A 158 6.87 -0.27 -4.81
N ILE A 159 8.16 0.05 -4.90
CA ILE A 159 8.88 0.92 -3.97
C ILE A 159 9.77 1.84 -4.81
N VAL A 160 9.60 3.15 -4.68
CA VAL A 160 10.38 4.15 -5.43
C VAL A 160 10.78 5.34 -4.56
N PRO A 161 11.99 5.90 -4.72
CA PRO A 161 12.37 7.16 -4.11
C PRO A 161 11.53 8.34 -4.65
N ILE A 162 11.29 9.35 -3.81
CA ILE A 162 10.63 10.62 -4.20
C ILE A 162 11.30 11.85 -3.57
#